data_AF-W1Y5F8-F1
#
_entry.id   AF-W1Y5F8-F1
#
_cell.length_a   1.000
_cell.length_b   1.000
_cell.length_c   1.000
_cell.angle_alpha   90.00
_cell.angle_beta   90.00
_cell.angle_gamma   90.00
#
_symmetry.space_group_name_H-M   'P 1'
#
loop_
_entity.id
_entity.type
_entity.pdbx_description
1 polymer ?
#
loop_
_entity_poly.entity_id
_entity_poly.type
_entity_poly.pdbx_seq_one_letter_code
_entity_poly.pdbx_strand_id
1 'polypeptide(L)'
;GRFSAKEAFSKATGYGIGEKVHWHDIEILNEPNGRPIMQVKNFRYKTYVAITHSGDFVNTVVIIERLTILERLSLKFFPKRGVL
;
A
#
# COMPACT_ATOMS: atom_id res chain seq x y z
N GLY A 1 9.15 -9.31 5.80
CA GLY A 1 8.44 -8.40 4.87
C GLY A 1 7.30 -7.61 5.48
N ARG A 2 6.15 -8.25 5.77
CA ARG A 2 4.86 -7.56 5.99
C ARG A 2 4.88 -6.45 7.07
N PHE A 3 5.50 -6.71 8.22
CA PHE A 3 5.63 -5.70 9.28
C PHE A 3 6.36 -4.44 8.77
N SER A 4 7.56 -4.62 8.18
CA SER A 4 8.38 -3.55 7.60
C SER A 4 7.61 -2.76 6.52
N ALA A 5 6.79 -3.43 5.70
CA ALA A 5 5.98 -2.77 4.68
C ALA A 5 4.86 -1.89 5.25
N LYS A 6 4.16 -2.36 6.28
CA LYS A 6 3.09 -1.59 6.93
C LYS A 6 3.65 -0.39 7.71
N GLU A 7 4.81 -0.57 8.37
CA GLU A 7 5.56 0.54 8.98
C GLU A 7 6.00 1.58 7.96
N ALA A 8 6.58 1.14 6.83
CA ALA A 8 7.00 2.06 5.77
C ALA A 8 5.82 2.84 5.17
N PHE A 9 4.67 2.18 4.97
CA PHE A 9 3.46 2.86 4.54
C PHE A 9 2.98 3.89 5.55
N SER A 10 2.85 3.50 6.82
CA SER A 10 2.35 4.40 7.87
C SER A 10 3.22 5.66 8.01
N LYS A 11 4.53 5.52 7.87
CA LYS A 11 5.48 6.63 7.81
C LYS A 11 5.32 7.48 6.56
N ALA A 12 5.13 6.88 5.39
CA ALA A 12 4.88 7.60 4.15
C ALA A 12 3.58 8.43 4.20
N THR A 13 2.58 8.03 5.01
CA THR A 13 1.39 8.87 5.26
C THR A 13 1.65 10.08 6.15
N GLY A 14 2.75 10.09 6.92
CA GLY A 14 3.07 11.11 7.93
C GLY A 14 2.43 10.87 9.31
N TYR A 15 1.59 9.83 9.47
CA TYR A 15 0.90 9.56 10.74
C TYR A 15 1.57 8.50 11.62
N GLY A 16 2.35 7.60 11.01
CA GLY A 16 2.79 6.37 11.70
C GLY A 16 1.61 5.42 11.99
N ILE A 17 1.90 4.25 12.54
CA ILE A 17 0.87 3.31 12.99
C ILE A 17 0.17 3.89 14.22
N GLY A 18 -1.15 3.90 14.24
CA GLY A 18 -1.92 4.43 15.37
C GLY A 18 -3.38 4.67 15.02
N GLU A 19 -3.97 5.71 15.62
CA GLU A 19 -5.40 6.06 15.47
C GLU A 19 -5.84 6.29 14.02
N LYS A 20 -4.95 6.82 13.17
CA LYS A 20 -5.26 7.14 11.76
C LYS A 20 -4.85 6.05 10.77
N VAL A 21 -3.98 5.14 11.17
CA VAL A 21 -3.45 4.08 10.32
C VAL A 21 -3.37 2.80 11.13
N HIS A 22 -4.36 1.93 10.97
CA HIS A 22 -4.42 0.66 11.70
C HIS A 22 -3.75 -0.47 10.91
N TRP A 23 -3.15 -1.41 11.64
CA TRP A 23 -2.53 -2.61 11.07
C TRP A 23 -3.48 -3.41 10.17
N HIS A 24 -4.75 -3.48 10.53
CA HIS A 24 -5.77 -4.27 9.85
C HIS A 24 -6.31 -3.59 8.59
N ASP A 25 -6.03 -2.30 8.39
CA ASP A 25 -6.45 -1.59 7.18
C ASP A 25 -5.45 -1.72 6.03
N ILE A 26 -4.26 -2.26 6.30
CA ILE A 26 -3.17 -2.43 5.32
C ILE A 26 -2.97 -3.92 5.07
N GLU A 27 -3.01 -4.33 3.81
CA GLU A 27 -2.75 -5.69 3.38
C GLU A 27 -1.57 -5.75 2.41
N ILE A 28 -0.71 -6.75 2.62
CA ILE A 28 0.41 -7.05 1.73
C ILE A 28 0.14 -8.39 1.08
N LEU A 29 -0.23 -8.35 -0.19
CA LEU A 29 -0.58 -9.51 -1.01
C LEU A 29 0.50 -9.73 -2.06
N ASN A 30 0.47 -10.91 -2.68
CA ASN A 30 1.35 -11.23 -3.81
C ASN A 30 0.50 -11.34 -5.08
N GLU A 31 0.94 -10.69 -6.15
CA GLU A 31 0.44 -10.99 -7.50
C GLU A 31 0.85 -12.40 -7.95
N PRO A 32 0.23 -12.96 -8.99
CA PRO A 32 0.56 -14.29 -9.50
C PRO A 32 2.05 -14.48 -9.89
N ASN A 33 2.72 -13.40 -10.29
CA ASN A 33 4.15 -13.40 -10.61
C ASN A 33 5.07 -13.27 -9.36
N GLY A 34 4.50 -13.25 -8.16
CA GLY A 34 5.22 -13.08 -6.89
C GLY A 34 5.52 -11.64 -6.50
N ARG A 35 5.15 -10.64 -7.31
CA ARG A 35 5.34 -9.22 -6.98
C ARG A 35 4.49 -8.84 -5.76
N PRO A 36 5.06 -8.20 -4.73
CA PRO A 36 4.26 -7.71 -3.61
C PRO A 36 3.42 -6.50 -4.04
N ILE A 37 2.16 -6.51 -3.65
CA ILE A 37 1.23 -5.38 -3.79
C ILE A 37 0.66 -5.01 -2.43
N MET A 38 0.31 -3.73 -2.30
CA MET A 38 -0.29 -3.19 -1.09
C MET A 38 -1.72 -2.77 -1.38
N GLN A 39 -2.65 -3.24 -0.56
CA GLN A 39 -4.03 -2.77 -0.57
C GLN A 39 -4.33 -2.10 0.76
N VAL A 40 -4.97 -0.94 0.71
CA VAL A 40 -5.28 -0.17 1.90
C VAL A 40 -6.74 0.24 1.88
N LYS A 41 -7.46 -0.11 2.94
CA LYS A 41 -8.89 0.16 3.08
C LYS A 41 -9.17 1.66 2.94
N ASN A 42 -10.14 2.01 2.11
CA ASN A 42 -10.58 3.40 1.88
C ASN A 42 -9.47 4.39 1.45
N PHE A 43 -8.36 3.91 0.89
CA PHE A 43 -7.23 4.76 0.52
C PHE A 43 -7.25 5.15 -0.97
N ARG A 44 -7.37 6.44 -1.26
CA ARG A 44 -7.57 6.98 -2.63
C ARG A 44 -6.29 7.43 -3.33
N TYR A 45 -5.19 6.75 -3.05
CA TYR A 45 -3.90 7.00 -3.67
C TYR A 45 -3.32 5.69 -4.20
N LYS A 46 -2.42 5.81 -5.17
CA LYS A 46 -1.70 4.64 -5.68
C LYS A 46 -0.54 4.36 -4.75
N THR A 47 -0.37 3.11 -4.39
CA THR A 47 0.72 2.66 -3.52
C THR A 47 1.61 1.68 -4.27
N TYR A 48 2.90 1.79 -4.01
CA TYR A 48 3.90 0.82 -4.49
C TYR A 48 4.71 0.38 -3.31
N VAL A 49 5.03 -0.91 -3.28
CA VAL A 49 5.81 -1.52 -2.21
C VAL A 49 6.91 -2.37 -2.82
N ALA A 50 8.11 -2.24 -2.28
CA ALA A 50 9.26 -3.08 -2.62
C ALA A 50 9.88 -3.59 -1.33
N ILE A 51 9.96 -4.91 -1.17
CA ILE A 51 10.47 -5.58 0.03
C ILE A 51 11.74 -6.30 -0.36
N THR A 52 12.82 -6.08 0.40
CA THR A 52 14.07 -6.83 0.24
C THR A 52 14.52 -7.40 1.58
N HIS A 53 15.13 -8.58 1.51
CA HIS A 53 15.70 -9.29 2.64
C HIS A 53 17.21 -9.39 2.42
N SER A 54 18.01 -9.00 3.43
CA SER A 54 19.47 -9.03 3.35
C SER A 54 20.05 -9.40 4.72
N GLY A 55 20.63 -10.60 4.81
CA GLY A 55 21.05 -11.17 6.09
C GLY A 55 19.89 -11.20 7.08
N ASP A 56 20.11 -10.60 8.25
CA ASP A 56 19.10 -10.52 9.32
C ASP A 56 18.14 -9.34 9.18
N PHE A 57 18.25 -8.55 8.11
CA PHE A 57 17.47 -7.32 7.92
C PHE A 57 16.41 -7.45 6.85
N VAL A 58 15.32 -6.71 7.05
CA VAL A 58 14.24 -6.53 6.07
C VAL A 58 14.04 -5.05 5.81
N ASN A 59 14.35 -4.62 4.60
CA ASN A 59 14.14 -3.24 4.16
C ASN A 59 12.91 -3.17 3.27
N THR A 60 12.10 -2.12 3.46
CA THR A 60 10.94 -1.86 2.62
C THR A 60 10.92 -0.41 2.18
N VAL A 61 10.59 -0.18 0.91
CA VAL A 61 10.26 1.13 0.37
C VAL A 61 8.78 1.15 0.03
N VAL A 62 8.10 2.22 0.45
CA VAL A 62 6.72 2.51 0.04
C VAL A 62 6.67 3.88 -0.61
N ILE A 63 6.01 3.95 -1.76
CA ILE A 63 5.72 5.19 -2.48
C ILE A 63 4.21 5.38 -2.54
N ILE A 64 3.75 6.58 -2.18
CA ILE A 64 2.35 6.99 -2.29
C ILE A 64 2.26 8.07 -3.36
N GLU A 65 1.55 7.78 -4.45
CA GLU A 65 1.38 8.71 -5.56
C GLU A 65 -0.06 9.22 -5.64
N ARG A 66 -0.20 10.49 -6.02
CA ARG A 66 -1.50 11.04 -6.43
C ARG A 66 -1.96 10.35 -7.69
N LEU A 67 -3.24 9.97 -7.71
CA LEU A 67 -3.89 9.53 -8.93
C LEU A 67 -3.91 10.68 -9.95
N THR A 68 -3.63 10.34 -11.21
CA THR A 68 -3.80 11.26 -12.33
C THR A 68 -5.27 11.63 -12.53
N ILE A 69 -5.54 12.70 -13.28
CA ILE A 69 -6.91 13.14 -13.58
C ILE A 69 -7.71 12.01 -14.24
N LEU A 70 -7.10 11.30 -15.20
CA LEU A 70 -7.74 10.20 -15.92
C LEU A 70 -8.07 9.02 -14.98
N GLU A 71 -7.15 8.63 -14.10
CA GLU A 71 -7.42 7.56 -13.13
C GLU A 71 -8.54 7.94 -12.15
N ARG A 72 -8.58 9.20 -11.69
CA ARG A 72 -9.66 9.70 -10.82
C ARG A 72 -11.01 9.69 -11.52
N LEU A 73 -11.06 10.09 -12.79
CA LEU A 73 -12.27 10.04 -13.60
C LEU A 73 -12.70 8.59 -13.82
N SER A 74 -11.77 7.73 -14.22
CA SER A 74 -12.01 6.29 -14.41
C SER A 74 -12.63 5.64 -13.18
N LEU A 75 -12.12 5.91 -11.96
CA LEU A 75 -12.69 5.38 -10.73
C LEU A 75 -14.10 5.89 -10.41
N LYS A 76 -14.48 7.09 -10.86
CA LYS A 76 -15.84 7.62 -10.70
C LYS A 76 -16.84 6.91 -11.60
N PHE A 77 -16.45 6.63 -12.84
CA PHE A 77 -17.31 6.00 -13.84
C PHE A 77 -17.30 4.46 -13.75
N PHE A 78 -16.16 3.89 -13.37
CA PHE A 78 -15.91 2.46 -13.21
C PHE A 78 -15.28 2.20 -11.84
N PRO A 79 -16.06 2.25 -10.76
CA PRO A 79 -15.55 1.88 -9.45
C PRO A 79 -15.04 0.44 -9.52
N LYS A 80 -13.77 0.22 -9.19
CA LYS A 80 -13.23 -1.14 -9.06
C LYS A 80 -14.06 -1.89 -8.01
N ARG A 81 -14.87 -2.86 -8.45
CA ARG A 81 -15.59 -3.78 -7.56
C ARG A 81 -14.56 -4.71 -6.92
N GLY A 82 -14.37 -4.56 -5.60
CA GLY A 82 -13.62 -5.49 -4.75
C GLY A 82 -12.13 -5.17 -4.71
N VAL A 83 -11.60 -4.90 -3.51
CA VAL A 83 -11.23 -5.97 -2.56
C VAL A 83 -11.64 -5.47 -1.16
N LEU A 84 -12.40 -6.30 -0.44
CA LEU A 84 -12.55 -6.21 1.02
C LEU A 84 -11.36 -6.92 1.64
#